data_AF-A0A257Y9B2-F1
#
_entry.id   AF-A0A257Y9B2-F1
#
_cell.length_a   1.000
_cell.length_b   1.000
_cell.length_c   1.000
_cell.angle_alpha   90.00
_cell.angle_beta   90.00
_cell.angle_gamma   90.00
#
_symmetry.space_group_name_H-M   'P 1'
#
loop_
_entity.id
_entity.type
_entity.pdbx_description
1 polymer ?
#
loop_
_entity_poly.entity_id
_entity_poly.type
_entity_poly.pdbx_seq_one_letter_code
_entity_poly.pdbx_strand_id
1 'polypeptide(L)'
;MTMRISKFWKTLDALIDAATDRREWASLLGDEFGCVVVDEPDCLLPLVRSTGTPATSIACPSPGGEGCPRRVVHHDDGTIRAVCGDTPKACADLDLNKNDIMIYGLDRVGLARSIAAAFDLSDRPASFDRRLVFRIGSHDVFAGRGFPVFLTVPGP
;
A
#
# COMPACT_ATOMS: atom_id res chain seq x y z
N MET A 1 0.13 -9.28 23.03
CA MET A 1 0.61 -10.13 21.93
C MET A 1 1.28 -9.23 20.92
N THR A 2 2.59 -9.34 20.70
CA THR A 2 3.31 -8.45 19.78
C THR A 2 3.04 -8.90 18.35
N MET A 3 2.30 -8.10 17.59
CA MET A 3 2.02 -8.39 16.19
C MET A 3 3.30 -8.22 15.36
N ARG A 4 3.65 -9.20 14.53
CA ARG A 4 4.75 -9.10 13.56
C ARG A 4 4.17 -8.90 12.16
N ILE A 5 4.54 -7.78 11.53
CA ILE A 5 4.16 -7.42 10.16
C ILE A 5 5.31 -7.68 9.18
N SER A 6 5.83 -8.90 9.17
CA SER A 6 7.06 -9.20 8.42
C SER A 6 6.82 -9.31 6.91
N LYS A 7 5.62 -9.74 6.49
CA LYS A 7 5.25 -9.78 5.07
C LYS A 7 5.07 -8.37 4.54
N PHE A 8 4.45 -7.48 5.31
CA PHE A 8 4.31 -6.07 4.94
C PHE A 8 5.63 -5.43 4.52
N TRP A 9 6.68 -5.54 5.33
CA TRP A 9 7.99 -4.94 5.00
C TRP A 9 8.60 -5.55 3.74
N LYS A 10 8.54 -6.88 3.59
CA LYS A 10 9.03 -7.56 2.38
C LYS A 10 8.25 -7.16 1.13
N THR A 11 6.93 -7.02 1.25
CA THR A 11 6.06 -6.57 0.16
C THR A 11 6.36 -5.13 -0.21
N LEU A 12 6.58 -4.26 0.78
CA LEU A 12 6.93 -2.86 0.53
C LEU A 12 8.25 -2.72 -0.23
N ASP A 13 9.25 -3.55 0.08
CA ASP A 13 10.52 -3.58 -0.66
C ASP A 13 10.37 -4.11 -2.10
N ALA A 14 9.37 -4.98 -2.35
CA ALA A 14 9.13 -5.56 -3.66
C ALA A 14 8.29 -4.66 -4.59
N LEU A 15 7.43 -3.81 -4.03
CA LEU A 15 6.58 -2.90 -4.80
C LEU A 15 7.31 -1.61 -5.13
N ILE A 16 7.57 -1.38 -6.41
CA ILE A 16 8.29 -0.19 -6.90
C ILE A 16 7.64 1.11 -6.40
N ASP A 17 6.31 1.21 -6.48
CA ASP A 17 5.56 2.43 -6.13
C ASP A 17 4.93 2.38 -4.73
N ALA A 18 5.21 1.32 -3.95
CA ALA A 18 4.55 1.06 -2.67
C ALA A 18 3.00 1.12 -2.75
N ALA A 19 2.44 0.77 -3.92
CA ALA A 19 1.02 0.82 -4.20
C ALA A 19 0.61 -0.28 -5.19
N THR A 20 -0.57 -0.85 -4.96
CA THR A 20 -1.25 -1.78 -5.89
C THR A 20 -2.74 -1.89 -5.53
N ASP A 21 -3.52 -2.65 -6.30
CA ASP A 21 -4.91 -2.94 -6.03
C ASP A 21 -5.11 -3.75 -4.74
N ARG A 22 -6.32 -3.65 -4.17
CA ARG A 22 -6.67 -4.27 -2.90
C ARG A 22 -6.47 -5.79 -2.90
N ARG A 23 -6.74 -6.47 -4.02
CA ARG A 23 -6.65 -7.94 -4.11
C ARG A 23 -5.19 -8.38 -4.13
N GLU A 24 -4.33 -7.66 -4.82
CA GLU A 24 -2.89 -7.95 -4.81
C GLU A 24 -2.31 -7.74 -3.41
N TRP A 25 -2.66 -6.65 -2.71
CA TRP A 25 -2.29 -6.47 -1.30
C TRP A 25 -2.76 -7.62 -0.41
N ALA A 26 -4.02 -8.05 -0.54
CA ALA A 26 -4.56 -9.17 0.22
C ALA A 26 -3.81 -10.49 -0.06
N SER A 27 -3.46 -10.72 -1.32
CA SER A 27 -2.68 -11.90 -1.73
C SER A 27 -1.25 -11.89 -1.18
N LEU A 28 -0.59 -10.72 -1.18
CA LEU A 28 0.80 -10.59 -0.73
C LEU A 28 0.93 -10.63 0.80
N LEU A 29 -0.02 -10.04 1.52
CA LEU A 29 0.03 -9.93 2.99
C LEU A 29 -0.62 -11.11 3.71
N GLY A 30 -1.63 -11.76 3.09
CA GLY A 30 -2.44 -12.78 3.74
C GLY A 30 -3.03 -12.25 5.06
N ASP A 31 -2.83 -12.96 6.16
CA ASP A 31 -3.35 -12.60 7.49
C ASP A 31 -2.87 -11.22 8.00
N GLU A 32 -1.77 -10.66 7.47
CA GLU A 32 -1.31 -9.32 7.86
C GLU A 32 -2.17 -8.20 7.24
N PHE A 33 -2.96 -8.49 6.19
CA PHE A 33 -3.75 -7.50 5.45
C PHE A 33 -4.73 -6.74 6.35
N GLY A 34 -5.52 -7.48 7.13
CA GLY A 34 -6.53 -6.95 8.05
C GLY A 34 -5.96 -5.97 9.08
N CYS A 35 -4.68 -6.10 9.40
CA CYS A 35 -4.06 -5.32 10.46
C CYS A 35 -3.39 -4.04 9.98
N VAL A 36 -3.06 -3.94 8.69
CA VAL A 36 -2.28 -2.81 8.14
C VAL A 36 -3.07 -1.87 7.23
N VAL A 37 -4.20 -2.34 6.69
CA VAL A 37 -5.06 -1.55 5.81
C VAL A 37 -6.07 -0.76 6.64
N VAL A 38 -6.11 0.56 6.45
CA VAL A 38 -6.89 1.51 7.26
C VAL A 38 -8.39 1.17 7.31
N ASP A 39 -8.94 0.66 6.22
CA ASP A 39 -10.38 0.42 6.08
C ASP A 39 -10.82 -0.96 6.62
N GLU A 40 -9.89 -1.74 7.19
CA GLU A 40 -10.17 -3.05 7.77
C GLU A 40 -10.64 -2.96 9.23
N PRO A 41 -11.61 -3.79 9.64
CA PRO A 41 -12.16 -3.75 11.00
C PRO A 41 -11.12 -4.08 12.07
N ASP A 42 -10.14 -4.93 11.75
CA ASP A 42 -9.08 -5.38 12.66
C ASP A 42 -7.78 -4.57 12.48
N CYS A 43 -7.86 -3.36 11.91
CA CYS A 43 -6.70 -2.52 11.66
C CYS A 43 -6.06 -2.06 12.99
N LEU A 44 -4.81 -2.46 13.22
CA LEU A 44 -4.04 -2.11 14.42
C LEU A 44 -2.92 -1.12 14.10
N LEU A 45 -2.38 -1.18 12.89
CA LEU A 45 -1.26 -0.37 12.43
C LEU A 45 -1.61 0.20 11.06
N PRO A 46 -2.32 1.34 10.97
CA PRO A 46 -2.77 1.92 9.70
C PRO A 46 -1.58 2.38 8.85
N LEU A 47 -1.07 1.49 8.01
CA LEU A 47 0.11 1.70 7.16
C LEU A 47 -0.24 1.74 5.68
N VAL A 48 -1.40 1.22 5.28
CA VAL A 48 -1.86 1.15 3.88
C VAL A 48 -3.24 1.78 3.77
N ARG A 49 -3.41 2.69 2.81
CA ARG A 49 -4.67 3.43 2.61
C ARG A 49 -5.04 3.53 1.14
N SER A 50 -6.34 3.69 0.86
CA SER A 50 -6.78 3.98 -0.50
C SER A 50 -6.18 5.29 -1.01
N THR A 51 -5.75 5.28 -2.28
CA THR A 51 -5.28 6.48 -2.99
C THR A 51 -6.44 7.28 -3.59
N GLY A 52 -7.65 6.72 -3.63
CA GLY A 52 -8.80 7.29 -4.33
C GLY A 52 -8.80 7.03 -5.85
N THR A 53 -7.78 6.34 -6.37
CA THR A 53 -7.68 5.99 -7.79
C THR A 53 -8.08 4.53 -8.04
N PRO A 54 -8.96 4.23 -9.00
CA PRO A 54 -9.26 2.86 -9.40
C PRO A 54 -8.17 2.31 -10.34
N ALA A 55 -7.86 1.03 -10.20
CA ALA A 55 -6.99 0.27 -11.08
C ALA A 55 -7.69 0.02 -12.42
N THR A 56 -6.91 0.13 -13.50
CA THR A 56 -7.37 -0.20 -14.86
C THR A 56 -7.10 -1.65 -15.24
N SER A 57 -6.34 -2.37 -14.42
CA SER A 57 -5.97 -3.77 -14.63
C SER A 57 -5.74 -4.48 -13.31
N ILE A 58 -5.95 -5.80 -13.28
CA ILE A 58 -5.71 -6.68 -12.13
C ILE A 58 -4.73 -7.78 -12.53
N ALA A 59 -3.80 -8.12 -11.62
CA ALA A 59 -2.82 -9.17 -11.84
C ALA A 59 -3.45 -10.50 -12.33
N CYS A 60 -2.80 -11.17 -13.27
CA CYS A 60 -3.18 -12.52 -13.73
C CYS A 60 -2.15 -13.56 -13.26
N PRO A 61 -2.59 -14.78 -12.92
CA PRO A 61 -1.68 -15.90 -12.60
C PRO A 61 -0.97 -16.47 -13.85
N SER A 62 -1.32 -16.01 -15.06
CA SER A 62 -0.66 -16.40 -16.31
C SER A 62 0.81 -15.95 -16.29
N PRO A 63 1.75 -16.70 -16.90
CA PRO A 63 3.17 -16.32 -17.00
C PRO A 63 3.43 -15.01 -17.79
N GLY A 64 2.37 -14.35 -18.26
CA GLY A 64 2.43 -13.13 -19.07
C GLY A 64 2.14 -13.42 -20.54
N GLY A 65 1.70 -12.37 -21.25
CA GLY A 65 1.29 -12.41 -22.66
C GLY A 65 0.85 -11.02 -23.12
N GLU A 66 0.64 -10.80 -24.42
CA GLU A 66 0.22 -9.48 -24.95
C GLU A 66 -1.10 -8.99 -24.36
N GLY A 67 -2.01 -9.90 -23.98
CA GLY A 67 -3.28 -9.57 -23.35
C GLY A 67 -3.27 -9.52 -21.81
N CYS A 68 -2.09 -9.59 -21.19
CA CYS A 68 -1.91 -9.56 -19.74
C CYS A 68 -1.33 -8.21 -19.27
N PRO A 69 -1.66 -7.72 -18.05
CA PRO A 69 -2.60 -8.28 -17.06
C PRO A 69 -4.07 -8.18 -17.49
N ARG A 70 -5.00 -8.73 -16.69
CA ARG A 70 -6.45 -8.62 -16.98
C ARG A 70 -6.86 -7.15 -16.99
N ARG A 71 -7.69 -6.76 -17.95
CA ARG A 71 -8.23 -5.39 -18.02
C ARG A 71 -9.48 -5.27 -17.17
N VAL A 72 -9.60 -4.20 -16.38
CA VAL A 72 -10.84 -3.86 -15.67
C VAL A 72 -11.83 -3.28 -16.67
N VAL A 73 -13.00 -3.90 -16.79
CA VAL A 73 -14.10 -3.50 -17.67
C VAL A 73 -15.32 -3.19 -16.80
N HIS A 74 -15.94 -2.04 -17.06
CA HIS A 74 -17.22 -1.65 -16.49
C HIS A 74 -18.30 -1.97 -17.53
N HIS A 75 -19.31 -2.73 -17.13
CA HIS A 75 -20.45 -3.06 -17.96
C HIS A 75 -21.62 -2.09 -17.71
N ASP A 76 -22.51 -1.96 -18.70
CA ASP A 76 -23.66 -1.05 -18.64
C ASP A 76 -24.67 -1.42 -17.53
N ASP A 77 -24.66 -2.68 -17.08
CA ASP A 77 -25.46 -3.16 -15.94
C ASP A 77 -24.85 -2.79 -14.57
N GLY A 78 -23.72 -2.07 -14.57
CA GLY A 78 -23.02 -1.64 -13.36
C GLY A 78 -22.07 -2.68 -12.79
N THR A 79 -21.94 -3.87 -13.40
CA THR A 79 -20.97 -4.87 -12.99
C THR A 79 -19.55 -4.49 -13.41
N ILE A 80 -18.57 -4.93 -12.62
CA ILE A 80 -17.14 -4.68 -12.85
C ILE A 80 -16.47 -6.04 -13.00
N ARG A 81 -15.68 -6.22 -14.07
CA ARG A 81 -14.97 -7.47 -14.35
C ARG A 81 -13.51 -7.24 -14.70
N ALA A 82 -12.62 -8.12 -14.24
CA ALA A 82 -11.28 -8.26 -14.82
C ALA A 82 -11.34 -9.28 -15.95
N VAL A 83 -11.13 -8.85 -17.20
CA VAL A 83 -11.24 -9.70 -18.39
C VAL A 83 -9.86 -10.10 -18.90
N CYS A 84 -9.66 -11.38 -19.23
CA CYS A 84 -8.44 -11.85 -19.90
C CYS A 84 -8.39 -11.33 -21.35
N GLY A 85 -7.29 -10.68 -21.74
CA GLY A 85 -7.11 -10.14 -23.09
C GLY A 85 -6.58 -11.13 -24.13
N ASP A 86 -6.16 -12.33 -23.73
CA ASP A 86 -5.56 -13.31 -24.64
C ASP A 86 -6.61 -14.03 -25.51
N THR A 87 -6.20 -14.41 -26.72
CA THR A 87 -7.02 -15.21 -27.66
C THR A 87 -6.23 -16.45 -28.12
N PRO A 88 -6.61 -17.68 -27.71
CA PRO A 88 -7.69 -18.02 -26.78
C PRO A 88 -7.37 -17.58 -25.33
N LYS A 89 -8.40 -17.49 -24.47
CA LYS A 89 -8.23 -17.05 -23.07
C LYS A 89 -7.25 -17.95 -22.31
N ALA A 90 -6.23 -17.35 -21.71
CA ALA A 90 -5.25 -18.03 -20.87
C ALA A 90 -5.67 -18.10 -19.39
N CYS A 91 -6.50 -17.16 -18.91
CA CYS A 91 -7.01 -17.15 -17.54
C CYS A 91 -8.51 -16.79 -17.50
N ALA A 92 -9.23 -17.28 -16.48
CA ALA A 92 -10.65 -16.95 -16.29
C ALA A 92 -10.83 -15.45 -15.94
N ASP A 93 -11.99 -14.89 -16.31
CA ASP A 93 -12.38 -13.55 -15.88
C ASP A 93 -12.70 -13.53 -14.38
N LEU A 94 -12.61 -12.36 -13.75
CA LEU A 94 -12.93 -12.17 -12.34
C LEU A 94 -14.09 -11.19 -12.18
N ASP A 95 -15.11 -11.56 -11.42
CA ASP A 95 -16.10 -10.61 -10.93
C ASP A 95 -15.48 -9.76 -9.83
N LEU A 96 -15.63 -8.43 -9.93
CA LEU A 96 -15.06 -7.46 -9.02
C LEU A 96 -16.14 -6.57 -8.41
N ASN A 97 -15.88 -6.08 -7.22
CA ASN A 97 -16.60 -4.94 -6.64
C ASN A 97 -15.76 -3.65 -6.71
N LYS A 98 -16.33 -2.52 -6.30
CA LYS A 98 -15.64 -1.22 -6.31
C LYS A 98 -14.39 -1.21 -5.41
N ASN A 99 -14.42 -1.88 -4.26
CA ASN A 99 -13.28 -1.93 -3.34
C ASN A 99 -12.14 -2.77 -3.92
N ASP A 100 -12.45 -3.81 -4.69
CA ASP A 100 -11.44 -4.68 -5.31
C ASP A 100 -10.55 -3.93 -6.30
N ILE A 101 -11.11 -2.96 -7.02
CA ILE A 101 -10.36 -2.16 -8.00
C ILE A 101 -9.70 -0.93 -7.38
N MET A 102 -9.90 -0.63 -6.10
CA MET A 102 -9.23 0.54 -5.52
C MET A 102 -7.74 0.29 -5.36
N ILE A 103 -6.93 1.26 -5.79
CA ILE A 103 -5.50 1.27 -5.50
C ILE A 103 -5.30 1.70 -4.05
N TYR A 104 -4.49 0.93 -3.34
CA TYR A 104 -4.02 1.24 -2.00
C TYR A 104 -2.52 1.46 -2.04
N GLY A 105 -2.05 2.47 -1.32
CA GLY A 105 -0.64 2.80 -1.20
C GLY A 105 -0.21 2.99 0.26
N LEU A 106 1.10 3.01 0.47
CA LEU A 106 1.70 3.31 1.77
C LEU A 106 1.19 4.67 2.30
N ASP A 107 0.62 4.68 3.50
CA ASP A 107 0.36 5.90 4.25
C ASP A 107 1.67 6.42 4.84
N ARG A 108 2.44 7.14 4.02
CA ARG A 108 3.75 7.71 4.39
C ARG A 108 3.65 8.62 5.63
N VAL A 109 2.56 9.36 5.75
CA VAL A 109 2.29 10.29 6.86
C VAL A 109 1.96 9.49 8.12
N GLY A 110 1.09 8.49 8.01
CA GLY A 110 0.77 7.56 9.09
C GLY A 110 2.01 6.83 9.61
N LEU A 111 2.81 6.28 8.72
CA LEU A 111 4.07 5.61 9.04
C LEU A 111 5.05 6.55 9.75
N ALA A 112 5.28 7.75 9.20
CA ALA A 112 6.18 8.74 9.80
C ALA A 112 5.76 9.13 11.22
N ARG A 113 4.45 9.31 11.45
CA ARG A 113 3.91 9.59 12.79
C ARG A 113 4.15 8.42 13.74
N SER A 114 3.92 7.19 13.30
CA SER A 114 4.13 5.98 14.10
C SER A 114 5.60 5.78 14.47
N ILE A 115 6.52 5.98 13.53
CA ILE A 115 7.96 5.93 13.79
C ILE A 115 8.36 7.04 14.75
N ALA A 116 7.95 8.29 14.50
CA ALA A 116 8.30 9.41 15.36
C ALA A 116 7.79 9.21 16.80
N ALA A 117 6.62 8.61 16.98
CA ALA A 117 6.10 8.24 18.30
C ALA A 117 6.89 7.10 18.95
N ALA A 118 7.21 6.05 18.20
CA ALA A 118 7.94 4.88 18.73
C ALA A 118 9.35 5.21 19.21
N PHE A 119 10.01 6.19 18.58
CA PHE A 119 11.35 6.67 18.95
C PHE A 119 11.32 7.89 19.89
N ASP A 120 10.13 8.31 20.35
CA ASP A 120 9.92 9.51 21.17
C ASP A 120 10.64 10.75 20.61
N LEU A 121 10.52 10.97 19.30
CA LEU A 121 11.18 12.09 18.63
C LEU A 121 10.58 13.42 19.09
N SER A 122 11.43 14.42 19.30
CA SER A 122 11.05 15.80 19.59
C SER A 122 10.95 16.63 18.31
N ASP A 123 10.51 17.89 18.44
CA ASP A 123 10.47 18.89 17.34
C ASP A 123 9.86 18.34 16.03
N ARG A 124 8.73 17.63 16.16
CA ARG A 124 8.04 17.00 15.03
C ARG A 124 7.44 18.08 14.12
N PRO A 125 7.54 17.94 12.79
CA PRO A 125 6.93 18.91 11.89
C PRO A 125 5.41 18.92 12.05
N ALA A 126 4.79 20.09 11.90
CA ALA A 126 3.32 20.24 11.96
C ALA A 126 2.60 19.41 10.88
N SER A 127 3.27 19.17 9.75
CA SER A 127 2.83 18.28 8.68
C SER A 127 4.01 17.51 8.11
N PHE A 128 3.82 16.23 7.83
CA PHE A 128 4.83 15.43 7.12
C PHE A 128 4.74 15.70 5.62
N ASP A 129 5.91 15.87 4.99
CA ASP A 129 6.05 16.00 3.54
C ASP A 129 5.83 14.64 2.85
N ARG A 130 5.47 14.65 1.57
CA ARG A 130 5.35 13.46 0.71
C ARG A 130 6.58 13.22 -0.17
N ARG A 131 7.61 14.06 -0.09
CA ARG A 131 8.89 13.86 -0.79
C ARG A 131 9.53 12.51 -0.42
N LEU A 132 10.43 12.03 -1.29
CA LEU A 132 11.18 10.79 -1.10
C LEU A 132 11.95 10.73 0.23
N VAL A 133 12.53 11.87 0.64
CA VAL A 133 13.22 12.02 1.92
C VAL A 133 12.63 13.21 2.63
N PHE A 134 12.15 13.00 3.85
CA PHE A 134 11.55 14.06 4.64
C PHE A 134 11.86 13.91 6.12
N ARG A 135 11.95 15.05 6.81
CA ARG A 135 12.24 15.11 8.24
C ARG A 135 11.03 14.66 9.05
N ILE A 136 11.25 13.82 10.06
CA ILE A 136 10.19 13.31 10.94
C ILE A 136 10.30 13.75 12.40
N GLY A 137 11.41 14.42 12.77
CA GLY A 137 11.63 14.99 14.10
C GLY A 137 13.11 15.12 14.41
N SER A 138 13.43 15.22 15.69
CA SER A 138 14.78 15.20 16.24
C SER A 138 14.89 14.12 17.32
N HIS A 139 16.05 13.50 17.41
CA HIS A 139 16.42 12.68 18.56
C HIS A 139 17.33 13.50 19.48
N ASP A 140 16.85 13.83 20.67
CA ASP A 140 17.59 14.63 21.64
C ASP A 140 18.61 13.77 22.38
N VAL A 141 19.86 14.25 22.45
CA VAL A 141 20.95 13.56 23.14
C VAL A 141 21.33 14.30 24.43
N PHE A 142 21.29 15.63 24.41
CA PHE A 142 21.46 16.49 25.59
C PHE A 142 20.78 17.84 25.35
N ALA A 143 20.52 18.64 26.40
CA ALA A 143 19.88 19.94 26.29
C ALA A 143 20.55 20.83 25.21
N GLY A 144 19.81 21.15 24.15
CA GLY A 144 20.29 21.95 23.01
C GLY A 144 21.09 21.19 21.94
N ARG A 145 21.25 19.87 22.05
CA ARG A 145 21.86 19.00 21.04
C ARG A 145 20.96 17.82 20.71
N GLY A 146 20.53 17.77 19.46
CA GLY A 146 19.82 16.64 18.89
C GLY A 146 20.24 16.42 17.43
N PHE A 147 19.93 15.24 16.93
CA PHE A 147 20.13 14.90 15.52
C PHE A 147 18.78 14.92 14.80
N PRO A 148 18.68 15.59 13.64
CA PRO A 148 17.47 15.52 12.84
C PRO A 148 17.30 14.10 12.31
N VAL A 149 16.09 13.57 12.42
CA VAL A 149 15.74 12.24 11.90
C VAL A 149 14.95 12.41 10.61
N PHE A 150 15.38 11.71 9.57
CA PHE A 150 14.74 11.69 8.27
C PHE A 150 14.21 10.29 7.96
N LEU A 151 13.09 10.22 7.27
CA LEU A 151 12.51 8.99 6.76
C LEU A 151 12.62 8.96 5.24
N THR A 152 12.94 7.78 4.71
CA THR A 152 12.88 7.43 3.29
C THR A 152 12.12 6.13 3.15
N VAL A 153 11.27 6.04 2.12
CA VAL A 153 10.46 4.84 1.82
C VAL A 153 10.42 4.63 0.30
N PRO A 154 10.31 3.37 -0.18
CA PRO A 154 10.18 3.07 -1.61
C PRO A 154 8.99 3.76 -2.28
N GLY A 155 9.11 4.02 -3.60
CA GLY A 155 8.10 4.65 -4.45
C GLY A 155 8.21 6.18 -4.59
N PRO A 156 7.65 6.77 -5.67
CA PRO A 156 7.72 8.20 -5.98
C PRO A 156 7.09 9.11 -4.92
#